data_AF-A0A800ESP0-F1
#
_entry.id   AF-A0A800ESP0-F1
#
_cell.length_a   1.000
_cell.length_b   1.000
_cell.length_c   1.000
_cell.angle_alpha   90.00
_cell.angle_beta   90.00
_cell.angle_gamma   90.00
#
_symmetry.space_group_name_H-M   'P 1'
#
loop_
_entity.id
_entity.type
_entity.pdbx_description
1 polymer ?
#
loop_
_entity_poly.entity_id
_entity_poly.type
_entity_poly.pdbx_seq_one_letter_code
_entity_poly.pdbx_strand_id
1 'polypeptide(L)'
;PVLIVDGMSKSFRYPGWRLGWTLGPSSIIEKLNRAAAAIDGGPSLPAQRLAIKALEPERADQETNAVRRVFTRKRNLMLDSLRSVGIRCEPESNGTFYVWGDLGGLDK
;
A
#
# COMPACT_ATOMS: atom_id res chain seq x y z
N PRO A 1 16.74 12.53 -8.90
CA PRO A 1 15.46 13.15 -8.49
C PRO A 1 14.62 12.13 -7.72
N VAL A 2 13.78 12.57 -6.78
CA VAL A 2 12.89 11.66 -6.02
C VAL A 2 11.48 11.71 -6.64
N LEU A 3 10.89 10.54 -6.86
CA LEU A 3 9.49 10.37 -7.21
C LEU A 3 8.81 9.57 -6.11
N ILE A 4 7.67 10.07 -5.62
CA ILE A 4 6.85 9.38 -4.63
C ILE A 4 5.62 8.85 -5.35
N VAL A 5 5.38 7.54 -5.27
CA VAL A 5 4.20 6.89 -5.86
C VAL A 5 3.36 6.34 -4.73
N ASP A 6 2.08 6.71 -4.71
CA ASP A 6 1.12 6.22 -3.72
C ASP A 6 -0.29 6.15 -4.32
N GLY A 7 -1.27 5.66 -3.56
CA GLY A 7 -2.64 5.62 -4.00
C GLY A 7 -3.62 5.01 -3.01
N MET A 8 -4.87 4.89 -3.45
CA MET A 8 -5.99 4.48 -2.59
C MET A 8 -6.00 2.98 -2.28
N SER A 9 -5.15 2.18 -2.95
CA SER A 9 -5.28 0.72 -2.93
C SER A 9 -4.95 0.08 -1.59
N LYS A 10 -3.84 0.49 -0.94
CA LYS A 10 -3.30 -0.23 0.23
C LYS A 10 -3.60 0.51 1.53
N SER A 11 -3.11 1.74 1.68
CA SER A 11 -3.29 2.56 2.88
C SER A 11 -4.76 2.81 3.21
N PHE A 12 -5.61 2.91 2.18
CA PHE A 12 -7.02 3.25 2.30
C PHE A 12 -7.98 2.07 1.97
N ARG A 13 -7.46 0.91 1.56
CA ARG A 13 -8.25 -0.30 1.21
C ARG A 13 -9.27 -0.12 0.07
N TYR A 14 -8.98 0.73 -0.91
CA TYR A 14 -9.82 0.90 -2.10
C TYR A 14 -9.14 0.40 -3.40
N PRO A 15 -8.73 -0.88 -3.51
CA PRO A 15 -8.02 -1.37 -4.69
C PRO A 15 -8.86 -1.27 -5.98
N GLY A 16 -10.20 -1.37 -5.86
CA GLY A 16 -11.13 -1.27 -6.98
C GLY A 16 -11.31 0.15 -7.54
N TRP A 17 -10.85 1.19 -6.84
CA TRP A 17 -10.99 2.57 -7.32
C TRP A 17 -9.99 2.90 -8.43
N ARG A 18 -8.95 2.08 -8.60
CA ARG A 18 -7.92 2.22 -9.64
C ARG A 18 -7.31 3.64 -9.64
N LEU A 19 -7.08 4.19 -8.45
CA LEU A 19 -6.59 5.56 -8.28
C LEU A 19 -5.27 5.58 -7.53
N GLY A 20 -4.29 6.25 -8.12
CA GLY A 20 -2.99 6.55 -7.53
C GLY A 20 -2.46 7.87 -8.08
N TRP A 21 -1.31 8.30 -7.55
CA TRP A 21 -0.67 9.55 -7.90
C TRP A 21 0.84 9.45 -7.78
N THR A 22 1.53 10.36 -8.47
CA THR A 22 2.98 10.51 -8.41
C THR A 22 3.31 11.95 -8.02
N LEU A 23 4.15 12.15 -7.02
CA LEU A 23 4.69 13.44 -6.63
C LEU A 23 6.17 13.52 -6.99
N GLY A 24 6.64 14.66 -7.50
CA GLY A 24 8.03 14.85 -7.90
C GLY A 24 8.26 16.16 -8.65
N PRO A 25 9.48 16.38 -9.18
CA PRO A 25 9.82 17.59 -9.95
C PRO A 25 8.87 17.80 -11.14
N SER A 26 8.41 19.04 -11.33
CA SER A 26 7.43 19.40 -12.37
C SER A 26 7.82 18.92 -13.76
N SER A 27 9.10 19.09 -14.14
CA SER A 27 9.63 18.67 -15.44
C SER A 27 9.54 17.15 -15.70
N ILE A 28 9.48 16.35 -14.65
CA ILE A 28 9.26 14.89 -14.75
C ILE A 28 7.76 14.58 -14.79
N ILE A 29 6.96 15.21 -13.93
CA ILE A 29 5.50 15.03 -13.91
C ILE A 29 4.86 15.40 -15.25
N GLU A 30 5.32 16.47 -15.92
CA GLU A 30 4.86 16.83 -17.26
C GLU A 30 5.15 15.75 -18.32
N LYS A 31 6.30 15.08 -18.22
CA LYS A 31 6.64 13.96 -19.12
C LYS A 31 5.76 12.75 -18.83
N LEU A 32 5.52 12.44 -17.54
CA LEU A 32 4.64 11.36 -17.12
C LEU A 32 3.20 11.60 -17.57
N ASN A 33 2.67 12.82 -17.42
CA ASN A 33 1.32 13.17 -17.86
C ASN A 33 1.15 13.02 -19.37
N ARG A 34 2.15 13.42 -20.17
CA ARG A 34 2.13 13.20 -21.63
C ARG A 34 2.08 11.72 -22.00
N ALA A 35 2.88 10.89 -21.33
CA ALA A 35 2.86 9.45 -21.56
C ALA A 35 1.54 8.82 -21.13
N ALA A 36 1.02 9.17 -19.94
CA ALA A 36 -0.24 8.64 -19.41
C ALA A 36 -1.44 8.99 -20.32
N ALA A 37 -1.51 10.23 -20.81
CA ALA A 37 -2.55 10.67 -21.72
C ALA A 37 -2.60 9.84 -23.02
N ALA A 38 -1.46 9.31 -23.48
CA ALA A 38 -1.38 8.43 -24.65
C ALA A 38 -1.72 6.96 -24.36
N ILE A 39 -1.67 6.53 -23.09
CA ILE A 39 -1.86 5.12 -22.68
C ILE A 39 -3.28 4.87 -22.18
N ASP A 40 -3.77 5.68 -21.24
CA ASP A 40 -5.01 5.40 -20.51
C ASP A 40 -6.01 6.57 -20.43
N GLY A 41 -5.59 7.78 -20.80
CA GLY A 41 -6.46 8.97 -20.76
C GLY A 41 -6.79 9.47 -19.34
N GLY A 42 -6.15 8.91 -18.31
CA GLY A 42 -6.29 9.32 -16.91
C GLY A 42 -7.31 8.52 -16.08
N PRO A 43 -7.32 8.72 -14.76
CA PRO A 43 -8.16 7.94 -13.85
C PRO A 43 -9.62 8.41 -13.83
N SER A 44 -10.53 7.53 -13.40
CA SER A 44 -11.96 7.78 -13.26
C SER A 44 -12.27 9.08 -12.49
N LEU A 45 -12.96 10.04 -13.13
CA LEU A 45 -13.34 11.32 -12.52
C LEU A 45 -14.21 11.16 -11.25
N PRO A 46 -15.23 10.28 -11.21
CA PRO A 46 -15.95 9.99 -9.97
C PRO A 46 -15.04 9.48 -8.84
N ALA A 47 -14.09 8.59 -9.14
CA ALA A 47 -13.14 8.07 -8.15
C ALA A 47 -12.23 9.19 -7.62
N GLN A 48 -11.78 10.09 -8.48
CA GLN A 48 -11.01 11.28 -8.07
C GLN A 48 -11.80 12.15 -7.08
N ARG A 49 -13.08 12.45 -7.37
CA ARG A 49 -13.94 13.27 -6.49
C ARG A 49 -14.19 12.61 -5.13
N LEU A 50 -14.36 11.29 -5.10
CA LEU A 50 -14.52 10.55 -3.85
C LEU A 50 -13.22 10.50 -3.04
N ALA A 51 -12.07 10.37 -3.73
CA ALA A 51 -10.77 10.33 -3.08
C ALA A 51 -10.43 11.64 -2.38
N ILE A 52 -10.78 12.80 -2.95
CA ILE A 52 -10.61 14.10 -2.27
C ILE A 52 -11.27 14.06 -0.87
N LYS A 53 -12.52 13.58 -0.78
CA LYS A 53 -13.23 13.47 0.50
C LYS A 53 -12.64 12.41 1.43
N ALA A 54 -12.07 11.34 0.89
CA ALA A 54 -11.44 10.28 1.68
C ALA A 54 -10.06 10.69 2.21
N LEU A 55 -9.40 11.63 1.52
CA LEU A 55 -8.08 12.16 1.84
C LEU A 55 -8.12 13.42 2.73
N GLU A 56 -9.31 13.87 3.15
CA GLU A 56 -9.43 14.87 4.22
C GLU A 56 -8.61 14.41 5.45
N PRO A 57 -7.72 15.25 6.02
CA PRO A 57 -6.68 14.80 6.93
C PRO A 57 -7.18 13.93 8.10
N GLU A 58 -8.20 14.38 8.81
CA GLU A 58 -8.74 13.67 9.98
C GLU A 58 -9.31 12.30 9.59
N ARG A 59 -9.96 12.23 8.42
CA ARG A 59 -10.52 10.98 7.91
C ARG A 59 -9.41 10.04 7.42
N ALA A 60 -8.42 10.57 6.72
CA ALA A 60 -7.27 9.80 6.25
C ALA A 60 -6.51 9.18 7.43
N ASP A 61 -6.27 9.96 8.49
CA ASP A 61 -5.63 9.47 9.71
C ASP A 61 -6.48 8.41 10.41
N GLN A 62 -7.79 8.63 10.53
CA GLN A 62 -8.70 7.64 11.09
C GLN A 62 -8.67 6.32 10.31
N GLU A 63 -8.79 6.38 8.98
CA GLU A 63 -8.79 5.20 8.11
C GLU A 63 -7.45 4.46 8.17
N THR A 64 -6.33 5.17 8.01
CA THR A 64 -5.00 4.53 8.03
C THR A 64 -4.64 3.96 9.40
N ASN A 65 -5.03 4.62 10.50
CA ASN A 65 -4.83 4.08 11.86
C ASN A 65 -5.69 2.86 12.14
N ALA A 66 -6.92 2.79 11.62
CA ALA A 66 -7.73 1.58 11.68
C ALA A 66 -7.06 0.41 10.93
N VAL A 67 -6.53 0.66 9.73
CA VAL A 67 -5.78 -0.33 8.95
C VAL A 67 -4.56 -0.83 9.71
N ARG A 68 -3.71 0.08 10.21
CA ARG A 68 -2.51 -0.26 10.99
C ARG A 68 -2.87 -1.16 12.18
N ARG A 69 -3.84 -0.77 13.01
CA ARG A 69 -4.27 -1.56 14.18
C ARG A 69 -4.69 -2.99 13.82
N VAL A 70 -5.53 -3.16 12.80
CA VAL A 70 -6.02 -4.49 12.40
C VAL A 70 -4.90 -5.34 11.81
N PHE A 71 -4.07 -4.77 10.93
CA PHE A 71 -2.99 -5.53 10.28
C PHE A 71 -1.84 -5.85 11.23
N THR A 72 -1.54 -5.00 12.22
CA THR A 72 -0.59 -5.35 13.29
C THR A 72 -1.05 -6.59 14.05
N ARG A 73 -2.33 -6.66 14.45
CA ARG A 73 -2.86 -7.86 15.14
C ARG A 73 -2.75 -9.11 14.28
N LYS A 74 -3.10 -9.02 12.99
CA LYS A 74 -3.01 -10.14 12.04
C LYS A 74 -1.56 -10.58 11.81
N ARG A 75 -0.65 -9.62 11.69
CA ARG A 75 0.80 -9.87 11.52
C ARG A 75 1.34 -10.65 12.71
N ASN A 76 1.05 -10.21 13.94
CA ASN A 76 1.54 -10.88 15.14
C ASN A 76 1.01 -12.33 15.20
N LEU A 77 -0.29 -12.53 14.98
CA LEU A 77 -0.88 -13.88 14.92
C LEU A 77 -0.21 -14.78 13.87
N MET A 78 0.05 -14.26 12.67
CA MET A 78 0.71 -15.01 11.61
C MET A 78 2.14 -15.38 11.99
N LEU A 79 2.90 -14.42 12.52
CA LEU A 79 4.29 -14.63 12.93
C LEU A 79 4.39 -15.66 14.06
N ASP A 80 3.54 -15.54 15.08
CA ASP A 80 3.51 -16.49 16.20
C ASP A 80 3.17 -17.90 15.71
N SER A 81 2.20 -18.02 14.81
CA SER A 81 1.79 -19.32 14.24
C SER A 81 2.90 -19.94 13.41
N LEU A 82 3.55 -19.17 12.52
CA LEU A 82 4.66 -19.66 11.69
C LEU A 82 5.86 -20.09 12.54
N ARG A 83 6.23 -19.29 13.54
CA ARG A 83 7.31 -19.61 14.47
C ARG A 83 7.02 -20.88 15.26
N SER A 84 5.76 -21.09 15.67
CA SER A 84 5.36 -22.30 16.42
C SER A 84 5.53 -23.61 15.65
N VAL A 85 5.57 -23.54 14.31
CA VAL A 85 5.79 -24.70 13.43
C VAL A 85 7.20 -24.74 12.83
N GLY A 86 8.15 -23.96 13.39
CA GLY A 86 9.55 -23.97 12.97
C GLY A 86 9.88 -23.12 11.74
N ILE A 87 8.92 -22.35 11.20
CA ILE A 87 9.17 -21.45 10.07
C ILE A 87 9.81 -20.16 10.59
N ARG A 88 11.02 -19.86 10.11
CA ARG A 88 11.74 -18.64 10.47
C ARG A 88 11.18 -17.44 9.72
N CYS A 89 11.09 -16.29 10.36
CA CYS A 89 10.52 -15.07 9.78
C CYS A 89 11.39 -13.86 10.13
N GLU A 90 12.64 -13.88 9.63
CA GLU A 90 13.66 -12.87 9.94
C GLU A 90 14.16 -12.17 8.65
N PRO A 91 14.27 -10.83 8.64
CA PRO A 91 13.85 -9.90 9.68
C PRO A 91 12.32 -9.84 9.81
N GLU A 92 11.83 -9.47 11.00
CA GLU A 92 10.39 -9.26 11.19
C GLU A 92 9.90 -8.09 10.31
N SER A 93 8.77 -8.33 9.64
CA SER A 93 8.18 -7.36 8.71
C SER A 93 7.64 -6.13 9.45
N ASN A 94 8.29 -4.97 9.30
CA ASN A 94 7.88 -3.70 9.94
C ASN A 94 6.78 -2.94 9.19
N GLY A 95 6.26 -3.49 8.09
CA GLY A 95 5.23 -2.86 7.27
C GLY A 95 4.62 -3.83 6.29
N THR A 96 3.82 -3.32 5.34
CA THR A 96 3.02 -4.16 4.43
C THR A 96 2.07 -5.10 5.17
N PHE A 97 1.53 -6.09 4.48
CA PHE A 97 0.72 -7.16 5.03
C PHE A 97 1.25 -8.55 4.63
N TYR A 98 2.52 -8.62 4.24
CA TYR A 98 3.20 -9.87 3.90
C TYR A 98 4.18 -10.28 5.01
N VAL A 99 4.33 -11.59 5.16
CA VAL A 99 5.36 -12.22 5.98
C VAL A 99 6.21 -13.08 5.04
N TRP A 100 7.53 -12.95 5.13
CA TRP A 100 8.46 -13.78 4.40
C TRP A 100 8.96 -14.90 5.32
N GLY A 101 8.48 -16.13 5.08
CA GLY A 101 8.83 -17.31 5.85
C GLY A 101 9.93 -18.11 5.18
N ASP A 102 10.99 -18.41 5.92
CA ASP A 102 12.06 -19.30 5.51
C ASP A 102 11.79 -20.73 6.02
N LEU A 103 11.68 -21.65 5.07
CA LEU A 103 11.41 -23.07 5.29
C LEU A 103 12.68 -23.92 5.43
N GLY A 104 13.87 -23.35 5.24
CA GLY A 104 15.13 -24.10 5.21
C GLY A 104 15.52 -24.76 6.54
N GLY A 105 14.85 -24.39 7.65
CA GLY A 105 15.01 -25.01 8.96
C GLY A 105 14.04 -26.16 9.25
N LEU A 106 13.16 -26.51 8.30
CA LEU A 106 12.22 -27.61 8.45
C LEU A 106 12.84 -28.92 7.93
N ASP A 107 12.52 -30.02 8.61
CA ASP A 107 12.81 -31.36 8.11
C ASP A 107 12.07 -31.59 6.78
N LYS A 108 12.69 -32.35 5.86
CA LYS A 108 12.12 -32.67 4.54
C LYS A 108 11.02 -33.72 4.61
#